data_AF-A0A0E9MXF7-F1
#
_entry.id   AF-A0A0E9MXF7-F1
#
_cell.length_a   1.000
_cell.length_b   1.000
_cell.length_c   1.000
_cell.angle_alpha   90.00
_cell.angle_beta   90.00
_cell.angle_gamma   90.00
#
_symmetry.space_group_name_H-M   'P 1'
#
loop_
_entity.id
_entity.type
_entity.pdbx_description
1 polymer ?
#
loop_
_entity_poly.entity_id
_entity_poly.type
_entity_poly.pdbx_seq_one_letter_code
_entity_poly.pdbx_strand_id
1 'polypeptide(L)'
;MNLSSKFFFMAEVLTRNAGSRRHAIKVDLTPMVDLGFLLISFFIFTTSLTKPREMRLNLPADGPPLAFAESTTLTVIPTANDVVCYFDGKPEDAIAAGRVQQTGYQLVNGLGDVIRKKQKALDATGEKSKLKVLISPDAGCSYKNIVAVMDEMVINGVKTYTLSEDKSIIELMQRAGFISR
;
A
#
# COMPACT_ATOMS: atom_id res chain seq x y z
N MET A 1 -94.01 -10.72 69.15
CA MET A 1 -94.40 -11.18 67.80
C MET A 1 -93.86 -10.15 66.82
N ASN A 2 -92.95 -10.40 65.89
CA ASN A 2 -92.32 -11.61 65.34
C ASN A 2 -90.95 -11.12 64.84
N LEU A 3 -89.83 -11.60 65.39
CA LEU A 3 -88.89 -12.52 64.73
C LEU A 3 -88.85 -12.45 63.19
N SER A 4 -87.69 -12.10 62.64
CA SER A 4 -86.85 -12.92 61.72
C SER A 4 -85.94 -11.96 60.93
N SER A 5 -84.66 -11.76 61.25
CA SER A 5 -83.51 -12.68 61.15
C SER A 5 -82.61 -12.26 59.99
N LYS A 6 -81.35 -11.96 60.33
CA LYS A 6 -80.15 -12.41 59.62
C LYS A 6 -80.14 -12.19 58.10
N PHE A 7 -79.41 -11.18 57.67
CA PHE A 7 -78.13 -11.35 56.95
C PHE A 7 -77.64 -9.95 56.55
N PHE A 8 -76.34 -9.82 56.31
CA PHE A 8 -75.71 -8.66 55.66
C PHE A 8 -75.16 -7.53 56.56
N PHE A 9 -74.50 -7.91 57.66
CA PHE A 9 -73.42 -7.12 58.26
C PHE A 9 -72.15 -7.97 58.22
N MET A 10 -71.33 -7.87 57.14
CA MET A 10 -69.91 -8.27 57.16
C MET A 10 -69.22 -7.95 55.81
N ALA A 11 -68.91 -6.68 55.53
CA ALA A 11 -67.90 -6.36 54.54
C ALA A 11 -67.09 -5.16 55.04
N GLU A 12 -66.22 -5.45 56.00
CA GLU A 12 -65.07 -4.63 56.33
C GLU A 12 -64.25 -4.47 55.05
N VAL A 13 -64.34 -3.30 54.41
CA VAL A 13 -63.39 -2.89 53.38
C VAL A 13 -62.08 -2.61 54.11
N LEU A 14 -61.29 -3.65 54.33
CA LEU A 14 -59.87 -3.50 54.61
C LEU A 14 -59.23 -2.95 53.34
N THR A 15 -59.14 -1.62 53.24
CA THR A 15 -58.24 -0.96 52.30
C THR A 15 -56.82 -1.33 52.74
N ARG A 16 -56.32 -2.47 52.25
CA ARG A 16 -54.88 -2.76 52.25
C ARG A 16 -54.25 -1.67 51.41
N ASN A 17 -53.76 -0.62 52.06
CA ASN A 17 -52.84 0.32 51.47
C ASN A 17 -51.53 -0.45 51.25
N ALA A 18 -51.50 -1.26 50.19
CA ALA A 18 -50.28 -1.83 49.67
C ALA A 18 -49.51 -0.67 49.05
N GLY A 19 -48.78 0.05 49.90
CA GLY A 19 -47.80 1.04 49.45
C GLY A 19 -46.94 0.37 48.39
N SER A 20 -47.14 0.77 47.14
CA SER A 20 -46.30 0.37 46.02
C SER A 20 -44.88 0.76 46.41
N ARG A 21 -44.05 -0.23 46.81
CA ARG A 21 -42.62 -0.04 46.96
C ARG A 21 -42.09 0.26 45.56
N ARG A 22 -42.04 1.55 45.23
CA ARG A 22 -41.32 2.07 44.07
C ARG A 22 -39.87 1.62 44.24
N HIS A 23 -39.51 0.50 43.62
CA HIS A 23 -38.12 0.15 43.42
C HIS A 23 -37.55 1.25 42.54
N ALA A 24 -36.70 2.10 43.10
CA ALA A 24 -35.88 2.99 42.30
C ALA A 24 -35.03 2.08 41.39
N ILE A 25 -35.38 2.02 40.10
CA ILE A 25 -34.58 1.33 39.10
C ILE A 25 -33.27 2.11 39.03
N LYS A 26 -32.23 1.59 39.69
CA LYS A 26 -30.88 2.11 39.55
C LYS A 26 -30.43 1.74 38.14
N VAL A 27 -30.31 2.74 37.27
CA VAL A 27 -29.78 2.56 35.93
C VAL A 27 -28.27 2.34 36.06
N ASP A 28 -27.82 1.14 35.68
CA ASP A 28 -26.39 0.85 35.60
C ASP A 28 -25.83 1.56 34.36
N LEU A 29 -24.89 2.48 34.58
CA LEU A 29 -24.23 3.24 33.51
C LEU A 29 -22.96 2.53 32.99
N THR A 30 -22.60 1.39 33.56
CA THR A 30 -21.45 0.58 33.11
C THR A 30 -21.46 0.29 31.60
N PRO A 31 -22.61 0.00 30.95
CA PRO A 31 -22.68 -0.16 29.49
C PRO A 31 -22.39 1.13 28.71
N MET A 32 -22.66 2.31 29.28
CA MET A 32 -22.37 3.60 28.63
C MET A 32 -20.88 3.94 28.68
N VAL A 33 -20.19 3.57 29.75
CA VAL A 33 -18.75 3.80 29.90
C VAL A 33 -17.96 2.92 28.91
N ASP A 34 -18.37 1.66 28.76
CA ASP A 34 -17.74 0.73 27.82
C ASP A 34 -17.90 1.18 26.35
N LEU A 35 -19.07 1.70 25.98
CA LEU A 35 -19.29 2.27 24.65
C LEU A 35 -18.34 3.46 24.36
N GLY A 36 -18.07 4.30 25.35
CA GLY A 36 -17.10 5.39 25.24
C GLY A 36 -15.66 4.89 25.11
N PHE A 37 -15.28 3.87 25.89
CA PHE A 37 -13.95 3.26 25.81
C PHE A 37 -13.71 2.56 24.46
N LEU A 38 -14.74 1.93 23.91
CA LEU A 38 -14.73 1.35 22.56
C LEU A 38 -14.49 2.43 21.51
N LEU A 39 -15.19 3.57 21.61
CA LEU A 39 -15.05 4.67 20.65
C LEU A 39 -13.65 5.29 20.69
N ILE A 40 -13.10 5.54 21.88
CA ILE A 40 -11.74 6.10 22.01
C ILE A 40 -10.72 5.14 21.40
N SER A 41 -10.82 3.85 21.70
CA SER A 41 -9.94 2.82 21.14
C SER A 41 -10.08 2.71 19.63
N PHE A 42 -11.32 2.71 19.12
CA PHE A 42 -11.62 2.70 17.70
C PHE A 42 -11.06 3.93 16.98
N PHE A 43 -11.23 5.13 17.54
CA PHE A 43 -10.70 6.38 16.97
C PHE A 43 -9.16 6.41 16.96
N ILE A 44 -8.51 5.94 18.02
CA ILE A 44 -7.03 5.86 18.06
C ILE A 44 -6.50 4.82 17.05
N PHE A 45 -7.17 3.68 16.89
CA PHE A 45 -6.78 2.65 15.93
C PHE A 45 -6.99 3.13 14.48
N THR A 46 -8.16 3.70 14.18
CA THR A 46 -8.48 4.25 12.84
C THR A 46 -7.57 5.41 12.45
N THR A 47 -7.22 6.32 13.37
CA THR A 47 -6.26 7.40 13.09
C THR A 47 -4.85 6.89 12.80
N SER A 48 -4.44 5.75 13.37
CA SER A 48 -3.14 5.14 13.07
C SER A 48 -3.08 4.52 11.67
N LEU A 49 -4.22 4.01 11.16
CA LEU A 49 -4.34 3.47 9.80
C LEU A 49 -4.35 4.55 8.72
N THR A 50 -4.78 5.78 9.03
CA THR A 50 -4.85 6.88 8.05
C THR A 50 -3.50 7.57 7.80
N LYS A 51 -2.45 7.22 8.55
CA LYS A 51 -1.12 7.83 8.31
C LYS A 51 -0.60 7.42 6.94
N PRO A 52 -0.41 8.35 5.99
CA PRO A 52 0.21 8.02 4.72
C PRO A 52 1.64 7.55 4.98
N ARG A 53 2.00 6.37 4.47
CA ARG A 53 3.38 5.89 4.47
C ARG A 53 4.13 6.64 3.39
N GLU A 54 4.86 7.69 3.77
CA GLU A 54 5.61 8.52 2.84
C GLU A 54 6.82 7.74 2.27
N MET A 55 6.86 7.60 0.95
CA MET A 55 8.07 7.23 0.22
C MET A 55 8.83 8.52 -0.13
N ARG A 56 10.08 8.64 0.29
CA ARG A 56 10.93 9.79 -0.07
C ARG A 56 11.39 9.62 -1.51
N LEU A 57 10.74 10.35 -2.41
CA LEU A 57 11.01 10.34 -3.82
C LEU A 57 12.10 11.35 -4.17
N ASN A 58 13.29 10.86 -4.50
CA ASN A 58 14.38 11.69 -4.99
C ASN A 58 14.31 11.76 -6.51
N LEU A 59 13.42 12.59 -7.05
CA LEU A 59 13.48 12.94 -8.46
C LEU A 59 14.73 13.80 -8.72
N PRO A 60 15.45 13.59 -9.84
CA PRO A 60 16.41 14.57 -10.29
C PRO A 60 15.69 15.91 -10.51
N ALA A 61 16.34 17.01 -10.16
CA ALA A 61 15.78 18.34 -10.36
C ALA A 61 15.42 18.57 -11.84
N ASP A 62 14.28 19.21 -12.09
CA ASP A 62 13.87 19.67 -13.42
C ASP A 62 14.96 20.59 -13.98
N GLY A 63 15.70 20.06 -14.95
CA GLY A 63 16.83 20.71 -15.59
C GLY A 63 16.96 20.22 -17.04
N PRO A 64 17.93 20.75 -17.81
CA PRO A 64 18.14 20.33 -19.20
C PRO A 64 18.23 18.80 -19.28
N PRO A 65 17.70 18.17 -20.36
CA PRO A 65 17.57 16.74 -20.47
C PRO A 65 18.88 16.08 -20.07
N LEU A 66 18.83 15.31 -18.99
CA LEU A 66 19.98 14.59 -18.47
C LEU A 66 20.54 13.78 -19.63
N ALA A 67 21.74 14.13 -20.11
CA ALA A 67 22.43 13.32 -21.09
C ALA A 67 22.57 11.91 -20.50
N PHE A 68 21.83 10.97 -21.07
CA PHE A 68 21.90 9.56 -20.73
C PHE A 68 23.12 9.02 -21.46
N ALA A 69 24.27 9.03 -20.79
CA ALA A 69 25.42 8.29 -21.30
C ALA A 69 25.04 6.80 -21.30
N GLU A 70 25.12 6.20 -22.48
CA GLU A 70 24.64 4.85 -22.79
C GLU A 70 25.28 3.78 -21.88
N SER A 71 26.50 4.03 -21.40
CA SER A 71 27.24 3.15 -20.50
C SER A 71 26.72 3.14 -19.06
N THR A 72 26.20 4.27 -18.58
CA THR A 72 25.77 4.50 -17.18
C THR A 72 24.26 4.44 -16.97
N THR A 73 23.48 4.18 -18.01
CA THR A 73 22.01 4.15 -17.94
C THR A 73 21.50 2.71 -17.94
N LEU A 74 20.66 2.39 -16.95
CA LEU A 74 19.93 1.13 -16.85
C LEU A 74 18.44 1.44 -17.02
N THR A 75 17.80 0.79 -17.99
CA THR A 75 16.35 0.92 -18.20
C THR A 75 15.65 -0.29 -17.62
N VAL A 76 14.63 -0.03 -16.81
CA VAL A 76 13.84 -1.02 -16.09
C VAL A 76 12.38 -0.84 -16.47
N ILE A 77 11.78 -1.90 -16.99
CA ILE A 77 10.40 -1.95 -17.44
C ILE A 77 9.67 -2.99 -16.59
N PRO A 78 8.94 -2.56 -15.55
CA PRO A 78 8.05 -3.45 -14.85
C PRO A 78 6.85 -3.79 -15.74
N THR A 79 6.55 -5.09 -15.86
CA THR A 79 5.46 -5.63 -16.69
C THR A 79 4.40 -6.31 -15.82
N ALA A 80 3.37 -6.86 -16.46
CA ALA A 80 2.40 -7.73 -15.81
C ALA A 80 3.07 -9.01 -15.23
N ASN A 81 2.40 -9.67 -14.28
CA ASN A 81 2.82 -10.93 -13.65
C ASN A 81 4.09 -10.85 -12.77
N ASP A 82 4.34 -9.69 -12.15
CA ASP A 82 5.49 -9.47 -11.26
C ASP A 82 6.85 -9.72 -11.94
N VAL A 83 6.91 -9.54 -13.26
CA VAL A 83 8.12 -9.62 -14.09
C VAL A 83 8.64 -8.22 -14.37
N VAL A 84 9.96 -8.12 -14.49
CA VAL A 84 10.70 -6.91 -14.80
C VAL A 84 11.65 -7.20 -15.96
N CYS A 85 11.43 -6.52 -17.08
CA CYS A 85 12.35 -6.50 -18.20
C CYS A 85 13.39 -5.41 -17.97
N TYR A 86 14.66 -5.69 -18.22
CA TYR A 86 15.72 -4.70 -18.08
C TYR A 86 16.75 -4.81 -19.20
N PHE A 87 17.40 -3.69 -19.49
CA PHE A 87 18.50 -3.61 -20.44
C PHE A 87 19.38 -2.39 -20.17
N ASP A 88 20.63 -2.48 -20.64
CA ASP A 88 21.60 -1.40 -20.60
C ASP A 88 21.73 -0.73 -21.96
N GLY A 89 21.76 0.61 -21.99
CA GLY A 89 21.99 1.40 -23.20
C GLY A 89 20.75 1.60 -24.07
N LYS A 90 20.94 1.75 -25.39
CA LYS A 90 19.85 2.04 -26.33
C LYS A 90 18.90 0.84 -26.49
N PRO A 91 17.57 1.08 -26.55
CA PRO A 91 16.58 0.01 -26.70
C PRO A 91 16.74 -0.77 -28.02
N GLU A 92 17.06 -0.08 -29.12
CA GLU A 92 17.24 -0.72 -30.44
C GLU A 92 18.43 -1.69 -30.46
N ASP A 93 19.59 -1.24 -29.95
CA ASP A 93 20.80 -2.06 -29.87
C ASP A 93 20.67 -3.21 -28.86
N ALA A 94 19.90 -3.02 -27.80
CA ALA A 94 19.66 -4.04 -26.79
C ALA A 94 18.77 -5.17 -27.34
N ILE A 95 17.74 -4.83 -28.11
CA ILE A 95 16.86 -5.81 -28.77
C ILE A 95 17.64 -6.55 -29.86
N ALA A 96 18.38 -5.83 -30.71
CA ALA A 96 19.17 -6.43 -31.79
C ALA A 96 20.27 -7.37 -31.27
N ALA A 97 20.89 -7.02 -30.13
CA ALA A 97 21.93 -7.84 -29.51
C ALA A 97 21.40 -8.92 -28.54
N GLY A 98 20.08 -9.04 -28.35
CA GLY A 98 19.48 -9.99 -27.40
C GLY A 98 19.90 -9.76 -25.94
N ARG A 99 20.21 -8.52 -25.57
CA ARG A 99 20.66 -8.13 -24.21
C ARG A 99 19.51 -7.81 -23.25
N VAL A 100 18.27 -7.94 -23.71
CA VAL A 100 17.06 -7.78 -22.89
C VAL A 100 16.89 -9.02 -22.02
N GLN A 101 16.83 -8.82 -20.71
CA GLN A 101 16.66 -9.90 -19.75
C GLN A 101 15.44 -9.65 -18.86
N GLN A 102 14.86 -10.73 -18.35
CA GLN A 102 13.70 -10.71 -17.47
C GLN A 102 14.11 -11.18 -16.07
N THR A 103 13.60 -10.50 -15.05
CA THR A 103 13.80 -10.85 -13.63
C THR A 103 12.50 -10.64 -12.86
N GLY A 104 12.46 -11.07 -11.60
CA GLY A 104 11.41 -10.69 -10.67
C GLY A 104 11.91 -9.77 -9.56
N TYR A 105 11.07 -9.60 -8.54
CA TYR A 105 11.36 -8.82 -7.33
C TYR A 105 11.91 -9.67 -6.17
N GLN A 106 12.52 -10.82 -6.48
CA GLN A 106 13.03 -11.73 -5.46
C GLN A 106 14.33 -11.20 -4.85
N LEU A 107 14.56 -11.49 -3.56
CA LEU A 107 15.78 -11.09 -2.86
C LEU A 107 17.05 -11.71 -3.49
N VAL A 108 16.90 -12.90 -4.07
CA VAL A 108 17.94 -13.67 -4.76
C VAL A 108 17.50 -13.85 -6.22
N ASN A 109 18.37 -13.54 -7.17
CA ASN A 109 18.11 -13.53 -8.62
C ASN A 109 17.03 -12.53 -9.08
N GLY A 110 16.74 -11.51 -8.28
CA GLY A 110 15.84 -10.43 -8.68
C GLY A 110 16.54 -9.18 -9.20
N LEU A 111 15.76 -8.13 -9.40
CA LEU A 111 16.21 -6.83 -9.89
C LEU A 111 17.37 -6.24 -9.05
N GLY A 112 17.36 -6.45 -7.73
CA GLY A 112 18.44 -5.96 -6.86
C GLY A 112 19.82 -6.51 -7.21
N ASP A 113 19.91 -7.78 -7.66
CA ASP A 113 21.19 -8.36 -8.09
C ASP A 113 21.71 -7.73 -9.38
N VAL A 114 20.81 -7.39 -10.29
CA VAL A 114 21.14 -6.68 -11.54
C VAL A 114 21.72 -5.32 -11.24
N ILE A 115 21.06 -4.55 -10.36
CA ILE A 115 21.52 -3.22 -9.95
C ILE A 115 22.90 -3.32 -9.30
N ARG A 116 23.10 -4.27 -8.38
CA ARG A 116 24.40 -4.48 -7.72
C ARG A 116 25.50 -4.89 -8.69
N LYS A 117 25.20 -5.77 -9.66
CA LYS A 117 26.16 -6.15 -10.72
C LYS A 117 26.57 -4.94 -11.56
N LYS A 118 25.59 -4.11 -11.95
CA LYS A 118 25.85 -2.89 -12.72
C LYS A 118 26.65 -1.86 -11.91
N GLN A 119 26.32 -1.67 -10.64
CA GLN A 119 27.07 -0.79 -9.73
C GLN A 119 28.53 -1.25 -9.59
N LYS A 120 28.78 -2.54 -9.42
CA LYS A 120 30.15 -3.10 -9.36
C LYS A 120 30.91 -2.89 -10.67
N ALA A 121 30.24 -3.03 -11.82
CA ALA A 121 30.86 -2.75 -13.11
C ALA A 121 31.24 -1.26 -13.26
N LEU A 122 30.41 -0.36 -12.74
CA LEU A 122 30.68 1.08 -12.74
C LEU A 122 31.66 1.53 -11.65
N ASP A 123 31.78 0.79 -10.55
CA ASP A 123 32.81 0.99 -9.52
C ASP A 123 34.20 0.80 -10.12
N ALA A 124 34.38 -0.17 -11.03
CA ALA A 124 35.66 -0.39 -11.72
C ALA A 124 36.09 0.83 -12.57
N THR A 125 35.13 1.61 -13.07
CA THR A 125 35.36 2.82 -13.87
C THR A 125 35.33 4.10 -13.01
N GLY A 126 35.05 3.99 -11.70
CA GLY A 126 34.91 5.14 -10.79
C GLY A 126 33.62 5.96 -10.98
N GLU A 127 32.63 5.42 -11.71
CA GLU A 127 31.40 6.13 -12.11
C GLU A 127 30.15 5.63 -11.38
N LYS A 128 30.30 4.92 -10.26
CA LYS A 128 29.19 4.36 -9.47
C LYS A 128 28.09 5.39 -9.16
N SER A 129 28.48 6.63 -8.86
CA SER A 129 27.55 7.72 -8.52
C SER A 129 26.80 8.28 -9.73
N LYS A 130 27.19 7.93 -10.96
CA LYS A 130 26.57 8.36 -12.21
C LYS A 130 25.53 7.36 -12.73
N LEU A 131 25.31 6.23 -12.06
CA LEU A 131 24.26 5.29 -12.44
C LEU A 131 22.90 6.00 -12.43
N LYS A 132 22.27 6.06 -13.60
CA LYS A 132 20.92 6.59 -13.78
C LYS A 132 19.99 5.44 -14.12
N VAL A 133 18.91 5.30 -13.38
CA VAL A 133 17.88 4.28 -13.66
C VAL A 133 16.65 4.93 -14.28
N LEU A 134 16.29 4.49 -15.47
CA LEU A 134 15.07 4.87 -16.15
C LEU A 134 14.00 3.82 -15.85
N ILE A 135 12.91 4.22 -15.19
CA ILE A 135 11.78 3.35 -14.90
C ILE A 135 10.68 3.69 -15.91
N SER A 136 10.38 2.76 -16.82
CA SER A 136 9.32 2.93 -17.82
C SER A 136 8.29 1.82 -17.65
N PRO A 137 7.22 2.05 -16.87
CA PRO A 137 6.22 1.02 -16.61
C PRO A 137 5.41 0.70 -17.86
N ASP A 138 5.17 -0.59 -18.08
CA ASP A 138 4.23 -1.05 -19.10
C ASP A 138 2.78 -0.77 -18.69
N ALA A 139 1.87 -0.70 -19.67
CA ALA A 139 0.44 -0.52 -19.43
C ALA A 139 -0.17 -1.66 -18.59
N GLY A 140 0.37 -2.89 -18.68
CA GLY A 140 -0.04 -4.03 -17.86
C GLY A 140 0.54 -4.05 -16.44
N CYS A 141 1.37 -3.07 -16.07
CA CYS A 141 2.03 -3.02 -14.77
C CYS A 141 1.06 -2.58 -13.66
N SER A 142 0.99 -3.34 -12.56
CA SER A 142 0.28 -2.92 -11.36
C SER A 142 1.05 -1.87 -10.57
N TYR A 143 0.35 -1.01 -9.83
CA TYR A 143 0.99 -0.01 -8.95
C TYR A 143 1.96 -0.65 -7.93
N LYS A 144 1.61 -1.85 -7.43
CA LYS A 144 2.49 -2.68 -6.59
C LYS A 144 3.88 -2.87 -7.19
N ASN A 145 3.98 -3.07 -8.50
CA ASN A 145 5.23 -3.36 -9.20
C ASN A 145 6.07 -2.10 -9.35
N ILE A 146 5.44 -0.96 -9.64
CA ILE A 146 6.13 0.35 -9.66
C ILE A 146 6.74 0.64 -8.28
N VAL A 147 5.95 0.49 -7.21
CA VAL A 147 6.41 0.68 -5.83
C VAL A 147 7.54 -0.30 -5.50
N ALA A 148 7.44 -1.57 -5.91
CA ALA A 148 8.48 -2.55 -5.68
C ALA A 148 9.79 -2.20 -6.40
N VAL A 149 9.74 -1.70 -7.65
CA VAL A 149 10.94 -1.19 -8.34
C VAL A 149 11.55 -0.01 -7.58
N MET A 150 10.72 0.92 -7.09
CA MET A 150 11.19 2.10 -6.35
C MET A 150 11.83 1.71 -5.01
N ASP A 151 11.24 0.76 -4.28
CA ASP A 151 11.80 0.21 -3.06
C ASP A 151 13.17 -0.44 -3.34
N GLU A 152 13.31 -1.20 -4.44
CA GLU A 152 14.61 -1.75 -4.86
C GLU A 152 15.66 -0.66 -5.16
N MET A 153 15.26 0.50 -5.72
CA MET A 153 16.19 1.61 -5.92
C MET A 153 16.69 2.18 -4.60
N VAL A 154 15.79 2.34 -3.62
CA VAL A 154 16.13 2.83 -2.28
C VAL A 154 17.02 1.83 -1.54
N ILE A 155 16.68 0.55 -1.57
CA ILE A 155 17.44 -0.54 -0.92
C ILE A 155 18.85 -0.63 -1.47
N ASN A 156 19.03 -0.53 -2.79
CA ASN A 156 20.34 -0.62 -3.44
C ASN A 156 21.07 0.74 -3.50
N GLY A 157 20.53 1.79 -2.88
CA GLY A 157 21.18 3.10 -2.76
C GLY A 157 21.34 3.85 -4.09
N VAL A 158 20.47 3.61 -5.06
CA VAL A 158 20.46 4.35 -6.34
C VAL A 158 19.88 5.73 -6.10
N LYS A 159 20.72 6.77 -6.26
CA LYS A 159 20.34 8.16 -5.96
C LYS A 159 19.55 8.83 -7.08
N THR A 160 19.77 8.41 -8.33
CA THR A 160 19.21 9.06 -9.51
C THR A 160 18.36 8.06 -10.28
N TYR A 161 17.05 8.16 -10.12
CA TYR A 161 16.09 7.42 -10.93
C TYR A 161 14.99 8.36 -11.43
N THR A 162 14.47 8.08 -12.62
CA THR A 162 13.38 8.87 -13.21
C THR A 162 12.29 7.94 -13.71
N LEU A 163 11.04 8.33 -13.48
CA LEU A 163 9.89 7.69 -14.10
C LEU A 163 9.70 8.32 -15.48
N SER A 164 9.62 7.50 -16.52
CA SER A 164 9.39 7.95 -17.89
C SER A 164 8.23 7.21 -18.51
N GLU A 165 7.27 7.96 -19.02
CA GLU A 165 6.08 7.45 -19.72
C GLU A 165 6.30 7.33 -21.23
N ASP A 166 7.55 7.24 -21.67
CA ASP A 166 7.88 7.15 -23.10
C ASP A 166 7.36 5.83 -23.71
N LYS A 167 6.31 5.96 -24.52
CA LYS A 167 5.64 4.84 -25.19
C LYS A 167 6.51 4.16 -26.24
N SER A 168 7.50 4.86 -26.81
CA SER A 168 8.35 4.32 -27.88
C SER A 168 9.13 3.08 -27.44
N ILE A 169 9.65 3.09 -26.21
CA ILE A 169 10.40 1.97 -25.62
C ILE A 169 9.48 0.76 -25.42
N ILE A 170 8.26 1.01 -24.97
CA ILE A 170 7.27 -0.04 -24.71
C ILE A 170 6.84 -0.70 -26.03
N GLU A 171 6.56 0.09 -27.07
CA GLU A 171 6.21 -0.42 -28.40
C GLU A 171 7.33 -1.27 -29.01
N LEU A 172 8.59 -0.86 -28.85
CA LEU A 172 9.74 -1.66 -29.31
C LEU A 172 9.81 -3.01 -28.58
N MET A 173 9.56 -3.02 -27.28
CA MET A 173 9.58 -4.24 -26.48
C MET A 173 8.38 -5.17 -26.75
N GLN A 174 7.21 -4.61 -27.08
CA GLN A 174 6.06 -5.36 -27.57
C GLN A 174 6.34 -5.99 -28.96
N ARG A 175 6.98 -5.23 -29.87
CA ARG A 175 7.39 -5.75 -31.20
C ARG A 175 8.39 -6.89 -31.08
N ALA A 176 9.28 -6.82 -30.10
CA ALA A 176 10.25 -7.85 -29.80
C ALA A 176 9.66 -9.06 -29.04
N GLY A 177 8.38 -9.00 -28.63
CA GLY A 177 7.68 -10.10 -27.97
C GLY A 177 7.99 -10.27 -26.47
N PHE A 178 8.68 -9.30 -25.85
CA PHE A 178 9.01 -9.35 -24.42
C PHE A 178 7.87 -8.86 -23.52
N ILE A 179 6.89 -8.15 -24.08
CA ILE A 179 5.77 -7.55 -23.36
C ILE A 179 4.48 -7.90 -24.11
N SER A 180 3.41 -8.23 -23.38
CA SER A 180 2.10 -8.51 -23.96
C SER A 180 1.46 -7.23 -24.51
N ARG A 181 0.63 -7.35 -25.55
CA ARG A 181 -0.14 -6.23 -26.12
C ARG A 181 -1.27 -5.78 -25.22
#